data_AF-A0A0Q9X2D9-F1
#
_entry.id   AF-A0A0Q9X2D9-F1
#
_cell.length_a   1.000
_cell.length_b   1.000
_cell.length_c   1.000
_cell.angle_alpha   90.00
_cell.angle_beta   90.00
_cell.angle_gamma   90.00
#
_symmetry.space_group_name_H-M   'P 1'
#
loop_
_entity.id
_entity.type
_entity.pdbx_description
1 polymer ?
#
loop_
_entity_poly.entity_id
_entity_poly.type
_entity_poly.pdbx_seq_one_letter_code
_entity_poly.pdbx_strand_id
1 'polypeptide(L)'
;MNHKCPFNFLGNTKSGNPVIKYFYGFFAPYTNANHSCPFNHDIMVNQVPTSFVDYRMTQLLPFPEGDYMIDLTAISWETVNNFILDNYYIN
;
A
#
# COMPACT_ATOMS: atom_id res chain seq x y z
N MET A 1 14.39 20.83 13.78
CA MET A 1 13.04 20.35 14.14
C MET A 1 12.69 19.22 13.19
N ASN A 2 12.46 18.00 13.68
CA ASN A 2 12.17 16.85 12.82
C ASN A 2 10.72 16.95 12.33
N HIS A 3 10.52 17.53 11.15
CA HIS A 3 9.20 17.60 10.51
C HIS A 3 8.75 16.18 10.18
N LYS A 4 7.89 15.60 11.04
CA LYS A 4 7.31 14.28 10.82
C LYS A 4 6.34 14.35 9.64
N CYS A 5 6.43 13.38 8.74
CA CYS A 5 5.44 13.22 7.69
C CYS A 5 4.04 13.02 8.30
N PRO A 6 2.99 13.68 7.78
CA PRO A 6 1.62 13.53 8.30
C PRO A 6 1.12 12.09 8.18
N PHE A 7 1.59 11.35 7.16
CA PHE A 7 1.38 9.92 7.02
C PHE A 7 2.62 9.15 7.46
N ASN A 8 2.62 8.67 8.71
CA ASN A 8 3.65 7.76 9.24
C ASN A 8 3.78 6.48 8.40
N PHE A 9 2.78 6.13 7.60
CA PHE A 9 2.82 4.98 6.68
C PHE A 9 3.80 5.19 5.51
N LEU A 10 3.77 6.38 4.90
CA LEU A 10 4.51 6.67 3.66
C LEU A 10 5.95 7.13 3.95
N GLY A 11 6.14 7.89 5.03
CA GLY A 11 7.43 8.49 5.38
C GLY A 11 8.25 7.72 6.41
N ASN A 12 7.77 6.57 6.91
CA ASN A 12 8.47 5.84 7.97
C ASN A 12 8.53 4.34 7.72
N THR A 13 9.54 3.92 6.97
CA THR A 13 10.00 2.51 6.90
C THR A 13 10.43 1.94 8.25
N LYS A 14 10.51 2.75 9.31
CA LYS A 14 10.76 2.35 10.70
C LYS A 14 9.46 2.07 11.49
N SER A 15 8.31 1.99 10.84
CA SER A 15 7.13 1.35 11.40
C SER A 15 7.54 -0.02 11.98
N GLY A 16 7.49 -0.17 13.30
CA GLY A 16 7.81 -1.43 13.98
C GLY A 16 6.80 -2.55 13.72
N ASN A 17 5.69 -2.24 13.03
CA ASN A 17 4.68 -3.22 12.69
C ASN A 17 5.05 -3.94 11.37
N PRO A 18 5.33 -5.25 11.39
CA PRO A 18 5.73 -6.01 10.21
C PRO A 18 4.62 -6.14 9.16
N VAL A 19 3.34 -6.11 9.58
CA VAL A 19 2.18 -6.14 8.67
C VAL A 19 2.15 -4.88 7.81
N ILE A 20 2.26 -3.72 8.47
CA ILE A 20 2.31 -2.42 7.78
C ILE A 20 3.49 -2.37 6.82
N LYS A 21 4.66 -2.85 7.26
CA LYS A 21 5.87 -2.91 6.42
C LYS A 21 5.69 -3.81 5.19
N TYR A 22 5.03 -4.96 5.35
CA TYR A 22 4.75 -5.87 4.25
C TYR A 22 3.84 -5.22 3.20
N PHE A 23 2.72 -4.63 3.63
CA PHE A 23 1.77 -3.98 2.71
C PHE A 23 2.34 -2.71 2.05
N TYR A 24 3.15 -1.92 2.76
CA TYR A 24 3.89 -0.81 2.14
C TYR A 24 4.79 -1.29 0.98
N GLY A 25 5.32 -2.52 1.08
CA GLY A 25 6.13 -3.14 0.04
C GLY A 25 5.43 -3.33 -1.30
N PHE A 26 4.10 -3.34 -1.36
CA PHE A 26 3.36 -3.40 -2.63
C PHE A 26 3.50 -2.10 -3.44
N PHE A 27 3.61 -0.96 -2.75
CA PHE A 27 3.62 0.36 -3.39
C PHE A 27 5.01 0.97 -3.46
N ALA A 28 5.89 0.65 -2.50
CA ALA A 28 7.20 1.28 -2.34
C ALA A 28 8.06 1.37 -3.62
N PRO A 29 8.13 0.34 -4.50
CA PRO A 29 8.92 0.42 -5.74
C PRO A 29 8.24 1.24 -6.84
N TYR A 30 6.93 1.44 -6.74
CA TYR A 30 6.09 2.06 -7.76
C TYR A 30 5.62 3.46 -7.35
N THR A 31 6.16 4.02 -6.26
CA THR A 31 5.79 5.34 -5.77
C THR A 31 7.00 6.24 -5.58
N ASN A 32 6.80 7.55 -5.74
CA ASN A 32 7.78 8.57 -5.36
C ASN A 32 7.73 8.92 -3.86
N ALA A 33 6.90 8.24 -3.07
CA ALA A 33 6.72 8.54 -1.64
C ALA A 33 7.95 8.21 -0.77
N ASN A 34 8.94 7.50 -1.29
CA ASN A 34 10.17 7.15 -0.58
C ASN A 34 11.18 8.31 -0.59
N HIS A 35 10.95 9.35 0.20
CA HIS A 35 11.87 10.47 0.36
C HIS A 35 11.94 10.97 1.81
N SER A 36 12.82 11.94 2.05
CA SER A 36 12.96 12.60 3.36
C SER A 36 11.88 13.66 3.56
N CYS A 37 11.12 13.60 4.64
CA CYS A 37 10.08 14.60 4.94
C CYS A 37 10.66 16.03 5.00
N PRO A 38 9.89 17.07 4.62
CA PRO A 38 8.46 17.06 4.27
C PRO A 38 8.17 16.71 2.79
N PHE A 39 6.96 16.20 2.52
CA PHE A 39 6.44 16.04 1.14
C PHE A 39 6.24 17.44 0.54
N ASN A 40 6.97 17.75 -0.52
CA ASN A 40 6.91 19.04 -1.23
C ASN A 40 6.47 18.89 -2.69
N HIS A 41 6.01 17.69 -3.06
CA HIS A 41 5.54 17.33 -4.39
C HIS A 41 4.40 16.31 -4.26
N ASP A 42 3.67 16.10 -5.35
CA ASP A 42 2.56 15.17 -5.38
C ASP A 42 3.03 13.73 -5.20
N ILE A 43 2.34 12.99 -4.33
CA ILE A 43 2.57 11.56 -4.15
C ILE A 43 1.86 10.82 -5.27
N MET A 44 2.61 10.05 -6.05
CA MET A 44 2.13 9.29 -7.18
C MET A 44 2.41 7.81 -6.98
N VAL A 45 1.50 6.97 -7.46
CA VAL A 45 1.68 5.53 -7.57
C VAL A 45 1.55 5.16 -9.05
N ASN A 46 2.63 4.63 -9.61
CA ASN A 46 2.69 4.13 -10.98
C ASN A 46 2.01 2.77 -11.08
N GLN A 47 1.73 2.33 -12.33
CA GLN A 47 1.12 1.04 -12.60
C GLN A 47 1.93 -0.10 -11.97
N VAL A 48 1.29 -0.84 -11.06
CA VAL A 48 1.86 -2.03 -10.42
C VAL A 48 1.56 -3.25 -11.30
N PRO A 49 2.58 -4.01 -11.74
CA PRO A 49 2.38 -5.23 -12.52
C PRO A 49 1.67 -6.32 -11.70
N THR A 50 0.70 -7.01 -12.29
CA THR A 50 0.00 -8.14 -11.65
C THR A 50 0.97 -9.23 -11.19
N SER A 51 1.99 -9.55 -11.99
CA SER A 51 3.01 -10.54 -11.64
C SER A 51 3.78 -10.21 -10.35
N PHE A 52 3.94 -8.92 -10.03
CA PHE A 52 4.57 -8.49 -8.78
C PHE A 52 3.63 -8.67 -7.57
N VAL A 53 2.34 -8.41 -7.77
CA VAL A 53 1.30 -8.67 -6.76
C VAL A 53 1.21 -10.18 -6.50
N ASP A 54 1.12 -10.99 -7.56
CA ASP A 54 1.05 -12.45 -7.51
C ASP A 54 2.25 -13.03 -6.77
N TYR A 55 3.47 -12.60 -7.11
CA TYR A 55 4.68 -13.04 -6.42
C TYR A 55 4.62 -12.75 -4.92
N ARG A 56 4.13 -11.58 -4.52
CA ARG A 56 4.03 -11.23 -3.10
C ARG A 56 2.99 -12.08 -2.37
N MET A 57 1.85 -12.33 -3.01
CA MET A 57 0.71 -13.05 -2.44
C MET A 57 0.90 -14.57 -2.42
N THR A 58 1.68 -15.13 -3.35
CA THR A 58 1.84 -16.60 -3.51
C THR A 58 3.22 -17.11 -3.11
N GLN A 59 4.29 -16.32 -3.29
CA GLN A 59 5.68 -16.79 -3.07
C GLN A 59 6.34 -16.13 -1.85
N LEU A 60 6.17 -14.81 -1.68
CA LEU A 60 6.86 -14.07 -0.61
C LEU A 60 6.21 -14.31 0.76
N LEU A 61 4.88 -14.13 0.83
CA LEU A 61 4.07 -14.50 1.97
C LEU A 61 2.87 -15.26 1.40
N PRO A 62 2.93 -16.60 1.33
CA PRO A 62 1.90 -17.41 0.68
C PRO A 62 0.61 -17.31 1.48
N PHE A 63 -0.32 -16.50 0.99
CA PHE A 63 -1.68 -16.48 1.50
C PHE A 63 -2.37 -17.80 1.11
N PRO A 64 -3.18 -18.39 2.01
CA PRO A 64 -3.87 -19.63 1.70
C PRO A 64 -4.84 -19.46 0.54
N GLU A 65 -5.09 -20.54 -0.20
CA GLU A 65 -6.15 -20.56 -1.22
C GLU A 65 -7.50 -20.23 -0.59
N GLY A 66 -8.30 -19.43 -1.30
CA GLY A 66 -9.63 -19.04 -0.83
C GLY A 66 -10.13 -17.74 -1.45
N ASP A 67 -11.36 -17.40 -1.07
CA ASP A 67 -12.03 -16.18 -1.50
C ASP A 67 -11.71 -15.03 -0.54
N TYR A 68 -11.15 -13.95 -1.09
CA TYR A 68 -10.82 -12.75 -0.33
C TYR A 68 -11.74 -11.60 -0.72
N MET A 69 -12.21 -10.86 0.29
CA MET A 69 -12.92 -9.59 0.16
C MET A 69 -12.00 -8.46 0.63
N ILE A 70 -11.84 -7.44 -0.20
CA ILE A 70 -11.14 -6.21 0.18
C ILE A 70 -12.17 -5.08 0.18
N ASP A 71 -12.42 -4.51 1.36
CA ASP A 71 -13.21 -3.29 1.53
C ASP A 71 -12.26 -2.13 1.83
N LEU A 72 -12.22 -1.15 0.92
CA LEU A 72 -11.35 0.02 1.01
C LEU A 72 -12.20 1.29 0.97
N THR A 73 -12.16 2.05 2.07
CA THR A 73 -12.68 3.43 2.08
C THR A 73 -11.57 4.41 1.69
N ALA A 74 -11.74 5.07 0.55
CA ALA A 74 -10.89 6.16 0.10
C ALA A 74 -11.54 7.51 0.39
N ILE A 75 -10.80 8.41 1.02
CA ILE A 75 -11.27 9.76 1.36
C ILE A 75 -10.50 10.76 0.50
N SER A 76 -11.21 11.56 -0.28
CA SER A 76 -10.72 12.76 -0.92
C SER A 76 -11.32 13.99 -0.24
N TRP A 77 -10.80 15.18 -0.56
CA TRP A 77 -11.27 16.44 0.02
C TRP A 77 -12.78 16.69 -0.16
N GLU A 78 -13.38 16.11 -1.20
CA GLU A 78 -14.78 16.35 -1.58
C GLU A 78 -15.66 15.10 -1.47
N THR A 79 -15.07 13.90 -1.40
CA THR A 79 -15.83 12.65 -1.52
C THR A 79 -15.26 11.55 -0.63
N VAL A 80 -16.15 10.74 -0.06
CA VAL A 80 -15.81 9.43 0.49
C VAL A 80 -16.28 8.39 -0.51
N ASN A 81 -15.35 7.56 -1.00
CA ASN A 81 -15.64 6.46 -1.90
C ASN A 81 -15.35 5.15 -1.20
N ASN A 82 -16.33 4.25 -1.17
CA ASN A 82 -16.10 2.86 -0.78
C ASN A 82 -15.80 2.06 -2.04
N PHE A 83 -14.70 1.35 -2.02
CA PHE A 83 -14.27 0.45 -3.07
C PHE A 83 -14.27 -0.96 -2.51
N ILE A 84 -15.22 -1.76 -2.97
CA ILE A 84 -15.33 -3.17 -2.60
C ILE A 84 -14.80 -3.97 -3.79
N LEU A 85 -13.72 -4.71 -3.54
CA LEU A 85 -13.27 -5.76 -4.44
C LEU A 85 -13.83 -7.07 -3.94
N ASP A 86 -14.90 -7.51 -4.59
CA ASP A 86 -15.50 -8.81 -4.34
C ASP A 86 -14.70 -9.89 -5.09
N ASN A 87 -14.24 -10.88 -4.34
CA ASN A 87 -13.64 -12.13 -4.80
C ASN A 87 -12.31 -11.99 -5.55
N TYR A 88 -11.23 -11.77 -4.80
CA TYR A 88 -9.89 -12.10 -5.25
C TYR A 88 -9.58 -13.55 -4.88
N TYR A 89 -9.49 -14.44 -5.87
CA TYR A 89 -9.09 -15.84 -5.65
C TYR A 89 -7.58 -15.96 -5.74
N ILE A 90 -6.97 -16.53 -4.71
CA ILE A 90 -5.54 -16.88 -4.69
C ILE A 90 -5.43 -18.36 -4.99
N ASN A 91 -4.64 -18.70 -6.03
CA ASN A 91 -4.32 -20.07 -6.44
C ASN A 91 -2.86 -20.40 -6.16
#